data_AF-A0ABD3Z9Z5-F1
#
_entry.id   AF-A0ABD3Z9Z5-F1
#
_cell.length_a   1.000
_cell.length_b   1.000
_cell.length_c   1.000
_cell.angle_alpha   90.00
_cell.angle_beta   90.00
_cell.angle_gamma   90.00
#
_symmetry.space_group_name_H-M   'P 1'
#
loop_
_entity.id
_entity.type
_entity.pdbx_description
1 polymer ?
#
loop_
_entity_poly.entity_id
_entity_poly.type
_entity_poly.pdbx_seq_one_letter_code
_entity_poly.pdbx_strand_id
1 'polypeptide(L)' 'MADILLLDNIDSFTYNLVDQLRSSGHRVVIYRNQIPADVIISKLAEMENPVLM' A
#
# COMPACT_ATOMS: atom_id res chain seq x y z
N MET A 1 -14.28 0.20 -3.42
CA MET A 1 -13.07 -0.63 -3.26
C MET A 1 -11.95 0.08 -3.97
N ALA A 2 -10.99 0.61 -3.22
CA ALA A 2 -9.77 1.20 -3.77
C ALA A 2 -8.60 0.25 -3.51
N ASP A 3 -7.61 0.29 -4.39
CA ASP A 3 -6.35 -0.40 -4.17
C ASP A 3 -5.38 0.58 -3.51
N ILE A 4 -4.92 0.25 -2.31
CA ILE A 4 -4.07 1.09 -1.49
C ILE A 4 -2.67 0.48 -1.49
N LEU A 5 -1.68 1.25 -1.92
CA LEU A 5 -0.28 0.90 -1.81
C LEU A 5 0.30 1.67 -0.63
N LEU A 6 0.75 0.97 0.40
CA LEU A 6 1.27 1.54 1.62
C LEU A 6 2.79 1.34 1.69
N LEU A 7 3.54 2.43 1.78
CA LEU A 7 4.98 2.43 1.95
C LEU A 7 5.35 2.32 3.41
N ASP A 8 5.72 1.12 3.83
CA ASP A 8 6.09 0.82 5.19
C ASP A 8 7.58 1.16 5.46
N ASN A 9 7.80 1.84 6.58
CA ASN A 9 9.12 2.18 7.10
C ASN A 9 9.54 1.31 8.32
N ILE A 10 8.98 0.10 8.43
CA ILE A 10 9.24 -0.83 9.55
C ILE A 10 8.68 -0.27 10.85
N ASP A 11 7.47 0.27 10.80
CA ASP A 11 6.79 0.73 12.01
C ASP A 11 5.60 -0.16 12.38
N SER A 12 5.37 -0.27 13.70
CA SER A 12 4.25 -1.00 14.27
C SER A 12 2.90 -0.36 13.93
N PHE A 13 2.86 0.94 13.64
CA PHE A 13 1.66 1.67 13.23
C PHE A 13 1.06 1.12 11.93
N THR A 14 1.91 0.72 10.99
CA THR A 14 1.50 0.23 9.67
C THR A 14 0.54 -0.95 9.76
N TYR A 15 0.75 -1.86 10.72
CA TYR A 15 -0.11 -3.03 10.89
C TYR A 15 -1.53 -2.66 11.31
N ASN A 16 -1.69 -1.72 12.25
CA ASN A 16 -3.01 -1.27 12.70
C ASN A 16 -3.79 -0.60 11.57
N LEU A 17 -3.11 0.21 10.76
CA LEU A 17 -3.71 0.91 9.62
C LEU A 17 -4.11 -0.08 8.52
N VAL A 18 -3.24 -1.04 8.18
CA VAL A 18 -3.53 -2.10 7.22
C VAL A 18 -4.75 -2.91 7.65
N ASP A 19 -4.84 -3.28 8.92
CA ASP A 19 -5.96 -4.07 9.44
C ASP A 19 -7.29 -3.30 9.33
N GLN A 20 -7.31 -2.01 9.66
CA GLN A 20 -8.50 -1.17 9.50
C GLN A 20 -8.91 -1.00 8.02
N LEU A 21 -7.94 -0.78 7.14
CA LEU A 21 -8.19 -0.64 5.71
C LEU A 21 -8.72 -1.95 5.08
N ARG A 22 -8.17 -3.10 5.49
CA ARG A 22 -8.66 -4.42 5.07
C ARG A 22 -10.05 -4.71 5.64
N SER A 23 -10.29 -4.38 6.91
CA SER A 23 -11.60 -4.54 7.56
C SER A 23 -12.69 -3.68 6.90
N SER A 24 -12.33 -2.51 6.38
CA SER A 24 -13.23 -1.67 5.57
C SER A 24 -13.40 -2.12 4.11
N GLY A 25 -12.82 -3.27 3.73
CA GLY A 25 -12.97 -3.88 2.41
C GLY A 25 -12.05 -3.31 1.34
N HIS A 26 -11.01 -2.55 1.69
CA HIS A 26 -10.01 -2.05 0.74
C HIS A 26 -8.94 -3.10 0.50
N ARG A 27 -8.37 -3.11 -0.71
CA ARG A 27 -7.23 -3.96 -1.05
C ARG A 27 -5.97 -3.22 -0.68
N VAL A 28 -5.18 -3.76 0.23
CA VAL A 28 -3.97 -3.10 0.75
C VAL A 28 -2.74 -3.91 0.39
N VAL A 29 -1.85 -3.31 -0.38
CA VAL A 29 -0.53 -3.82 -0.77
C VAL A 29 0.53 -3.05 -0.01
N ILE A 30 1.47 -3.74 0.62
CA ILE A 30 2.50 -3.13 1.46
C ILE A 30 3.85 -3.31 0.76
N TYR A 31 4.56 -2.21 0.55
CA TYR A 31 5.95 -2.22 0.09
C TYR A 31 6.84 -1.55 1.11
N ARG A 32 8.08 -2.03 1.27
CA ARG A 32 9.06 -1.36 2.12
C ARG A 32 9.62 -0.14 1.38
N ASN A 33 9.89 0.95 2.09
CA ASN A 33 10.52 2.15 1.54
C ASN A 33 11.99 1.95 1.07
N GLN A 34 12.51 0.72 1.13
CA GLN A 34 13.84 0.36 0.64
C GLN A 34 13.82 -0.18 -0.79
N ILE A 35 12.63 -0.33 -1.38
CA ILE A 35 12.46 -0.90 -2.72
C ILE A 35 12.57 0.24 -3.75
N PRO A 36 13.18 0.01 -4.92
CA PRO A 36 13.31 1.04 -5.95
C PRO A 36 11.97 1.63 -6.36
N ALA A 37 11.94 2.94 -6.56
CA ALA A 37 10.74 3.68 -6.95
C ALA A 37 10.13 3.13 -8.25
N ASP A 38 10.94 2.65 -9.19
CA ASP A 38 10.48 2.06 -10.45
C ASP A 38 9.55 0.87 -10.25
N VAL A 39 9.79 0.06 -9.21
CA VAL A 39 8.93 -1.08 -8.86
C VAL A 39 7.59 -0.60 -8.33
N ILE A 40 7.59 0.44 -7.50
CA ILE A 40 6.37 1.05 -6.95
C ILE A 40 5.55 1.67 -8.08
N ILE A 41 6.18 2.43 -8.96
CA ILE A 41 5.54 3.09 -10.12
C ILE A 41 4.94 2.04 -11.07
N SER A 42 5.70 0.98 -11.38
CA SER A 42 5.19 -0.12 -12.22
C SER A 42 3.96 -0.77 -11.60
N LYS A 43 3.94 -0.96 -10.27
CA LYS A 43 2.79 -1.53 -9.58
C LYS A 43 1.59 -0.59 -9.57
N LEU A 44 1.80 0.71 -9.34
CA LEU A 44 0.75 1.72 -9.40
C LEU A 44 0.09 1.76 -10.80
N ALA A 45 0.87 1.58 -11.87
CA ALA A 45 0.35 1.57 -13.24
C ALA A 45 -0.58 0.37 -13.54
N GLU A 46 -0.48 -0.73 -12.79
CA GLU A 46 -1.35 -1.91 -12.92
C GLU A 46 -2.67 -1.79 -12.14
N MET A 47 -2.83 -0.75 -11.30
CA MET A 47 -3.97 -0.57 -10.41
C MET A 47 -5.03 0.34 -11.06
N GLU A 48 -6.32 0.03 -10.89
CA GLU A 48 -7.42 0.78 -11.52
C GLU A 48 -7.69 2.14 -10.85
N ASN A 49 -7.45 2.25 -9.54
CA ASN A 49 -7.57 3.50 -8.79
C ASN A 49 -6.65 3.49 -7.55
N PRO A 50 -5.31 3.54 -7.78
CA PRO A 50 -4.35 3.39 -6.71
C PRO A 50 -4.32 4.62 -5.79
N VAL A 51 -4.33 4.36 -4.49
CA VAL A 51 -4.01 5.35 -3.46
C VAL A 51 -2.64 5.02 -2.89
N LEU A 52 -1.67 5.92 -3.04
CA LEU A 52 -0.35 5.80 -2.42
C LEU A 52 -0.38 6.45 -1.04
N MET A 53 -0.01 5.69 -0.01
CA MET A 53 0.07 6.13 1.40
C MET A 53 1.43 5.86 2.01
#